data_AF-X1MG56-F1
#
_entry.id   AF-X1MG56-F1
#
_cell.length_a   1.000
_cell.length_b   1.000
_cell.length_c   1.000
_cell.angle_alpha   90.00
_cell.angle_beta   90.00
_cell.angle_gamma   90.00
#
_symmetry.space_group_name_H-M   'P 1'
#
loop_
_entity.id
_entity.type
_entity.pdbx_description
1 polymer ?
#
loop_
_entity_poly.entity_id
_entity_poly.type
_entity_poly.pdbx_seq_one_letter_code
_entity_poly.pdbx_strand_id
1 'polypeptide(L)'
;MIPEDFKNIEIIIGSPPCQEFSVANNNPNINKGMELIKEFLKWIEIINPKFWIMENVPQTTNYLKKRIKDFNFHRILVLNSANYGVPQKRKRCFAGKYGVPIPTHSKIGQINLLGEELKQWRTVLDAIGNIMDIKPNQSLELGWFENSKKWRKEI
;
A
#
# COMPACT_ATOMS: atom_id res chain seq x y z
N MET A 1 -26.06 -13.40 9.50
CA MET A 1 -25.03 -14.29 10.08
C MET A 1 -23.73 -14.08 9.32
N ILE A 2 -22.59 -14.09 10.02
CA ILE A 2 -21.27 -14.05 9.38
C ILE A 2 -21.02 -15.45 8.77
N PRO A 3 -20.57 -15.57 7.50
CA PRO A 3 -20.26 -16.88 6.94
C PRO A 3 -19.18 -17.60 7.75
N GLU A 4 -19.21 -18.93 7.79
CA GLU A 4 -18.30 -19.74 8.62
C GLU A 4 -16.83 -19.41 8.35
N ASP A 5 -16.49 -19.16 7.08
CA ASP A 5 -15.14 -18.81 6.60
C ASP A 5 -14.59 -17.50 7.21
N PHE A 6 -15.45 -16.65 7.76
CA PHE A 6 -15.07 -15.38 8.38
C PHE A 6 -15.10 -15.41 9.91
N LYS A 7 -15.32 -16.59 10.53
CA LYS A 7 -15.14 -16.73 11.98
C LYS A 7 -13.64 -16.76 12.33
N ASN A 8 -13.31 -16.18 13.49
CA ASN A 8 -11.95 -16.16 14.06
C ASN A 8 -10.90 -15.42 13.22
N ILE A 9 -11.30 -14.47 12.37
CA ILE A 9 -10.36 -13.62 11.64
C ILE A 9 -9.73 -12.60 12.60
N GLU A 10 -8.44 -12.75 12.87
CA GLU A 10 -7.69 -11.85 13.76
C GLU A 10 -7.12 -10.62 13.05
N ILE A 11 -6.86 -10.72 11.74
CA ILE A 11 -6.18 -9.69 10.94
C ILE A 11 -6.91 -9.49 9.62
N ILE A 12 -7.19 -8.22 9.28
CA ILE A 12 -7.68 -7.84 7.95
C ILE A 12 -6.75 -6.80 7.33
N ILE A 13 -6.26 -7.06 6.11
CA ILE A 13 -5.46 -6.10 5.36
C ILE A 13 -6.15 -5.89 4.02
N GLY A 14 -6.36 -4.63 3.63
CA GLY A 14 -7.00 -4.31 2.36
C GLY A 14 -6.49 -3.02 1.75
N SER A 15 -6.67 -2.91 0.44
CA SER A 15 -6.40 -1.71 -0.34
C SER A 15 -7.60 -1.46 -1.26
N PRO A 16 -8.75 -1.05 -0.72
CA PRO A 16 -9.97 -0.86 -1.50
C PRO A 16 -9.68 0.12 -2.65
N PRO A 17 -9.92 -0.29 -3.92
CA PRO A 17 -9.50 0.51 -5.05
C PRO A 17 -10.23 1.86 -5.06
N CYS A 18 -9.47 2.88 -5.38
CA CYS A 18 -9.88 4.28 -5.28
C CYS A 18 -9.51 5.03 -6.56
N GLN A 19 -10.00 4.52 -7.70
CA GLN A 19 -9.71 5.12 -9.01
C GLN A 19 -10.12 6.60 -9.08
N GLU A 20 -11.18 6.96 -8.36
CA GLU A 20 -11.75 8.31 -8.32
C GLU A 20 -10.96 9.30 -7.44
N PHE A 21 -9.96 8.85 -6.67
CA PHE A 21 -9.11 9.72 -5.85
C PHE A 21 -7.72 9.94 -6.41
N SER A 22 -7.43 9.32 -7.56
CA SER A 22 -6.16 9.50 -8.25
C SER A 22 -6.06 10.93 -8.79
N VAL A 23 -4.87 11.52 -8.64
CA VAL A 23 -4.53 12.83 -9.24
C VAL A 23 -4.69 12.81 -10.77
N ALA A 24 -4.63 11.63 -11.39
CA ALA A 24 -4.77 11.46 -12.84
C ALA A 24 -6.24 11.50 -13.33
N ASN A 25 -7.23 11.51 -12.43
CA ASN A 25 -8.63 11.60 -12.82
C ASN A 25 -9.08 13.06 -12.89
N ASN A 26 -9.32 13.55 -14.10
CA ASN A 26 -9.77 14.93 -14.34
C ASN A 26 -11.25 15.18 -14.01
N ASN A 27 -12.04 14.14 -13.72
CA ASN A 27 -13.44 14.29 -13.30
C ASN A 27 -13.81 13.26 -12.20
N PRO A 28 -13.31 13.44 -10.97
CA PRO A 28 -13.43 12.43 -9.92
C PRO A 28 -14.86 12.34 -9.36
N ASN A 29 -15.48 11.18 -9.49
CA ASN A 29 -16.70 10.84 -8.73
C ASN A 29 -16.31 10.26 -7.36
N ILE A 30 -16.01 11.17 -6.43
CA ILE A 30 -15.60 10.84 -5.06
C ILE A 30 -16.58 9.86 -4.38
N ASN A 31 -17.88 9.96 -4.67
CA ASN A 31 -18.88 9.10 -4.02
C ASN A 31 -18.74 7.63 -4.44
N LYS A 32 -18.44 7.37 -5.72
CA LYS A 32 -18.17 6.02 -6.23
C LYS A 32 -16.88 5.45 -5.65
N GLY A 33 -15.82 6.25 -5.54
CA GLY A 33 -14.59 5.82 -4.89
C GLY A 33 -14.76 5.47 -3.40
N MET A 34 -15.67 6.15 -2.71
CA MET A 34 -15.95 5.90 -1.28
C MET A 34 -16.73 4.60 -1.04
N GLU A 35 -17.41 4.04 -2.04
CA GLU A 35 -18.27 2.86 -1.87
C GLU A 35 -17.48 1.66 -1.35
N LEU A 36 -16.36 1.35 -2.00
CA LEU A 36 -15.49 0.23 -1.60
C LEU A 36 -14.75 0.47 -0.29
N ILE A 37 -14.44 1.74 0.04
CA ILE A 37 -13.92 2.10 1.36
C ILE A 37 -14.99 1.81 2.42
N LYS A 38 -16.24 2.26 2.20
CA LYS A 38 -17.33 2.05 3.16
C LYS A 38 -17.62 0.56 3.33
N GLU A 39 -17.62 -0.21 2.25
CA GLU A 39 -17.84 -1.65 2.33
C GLU A 39 -16.70 -2.32 3.11
N PHE A 40 -15.43 -1.97 2.84
CA PHE A 40 -14.30 -2.46 3.64
C PHE A 40 -14.48 -2.17 5.13
N LEU A 41 -14.83 -0.93 5.50
CA LEU A 41 -15.02 -0.53 6.90
C LEU A 41 -16.21 -1.24 7.56
N LYS A 42 -17.29 -1.46 6.83
CA LYS A 42 -18.43 -2.27 7.28
C LYS A 42 -18.00 -3.70 7.62
N TRP A 43 -17.14 -4.33 6.80
CA TRP A 43 -16.58 -5.64 7.13
C TRP A 43 -15.68 -5.62 8.37
N ILE A 44 -14.95 -4.53 8.60
CA ILE A 44 -14.19 -4.35 9.85
C ILE A 44 -15.13 -4.33 11.07
N GLU A 45 -16.27 -3.64 10.99
CA GLU A 45 -17.26 -3.61 12.08
C GLU A 45 -17.92 -4.97 12.31
N ILE A 46 -18.28 -5.68 11.23
CA ILE A 46 -18.92 -6.99 11.30
C ILE A 46 -17.97 -8.05 11.90
N ILE A 47 -16.72 -8.09 11.42
CA ILE A 47 -15.75 -9.12 11.81
C ILE A 47 -15.05 -8.75 13.14
N ASN A 48 -14.88 -7.47 13.42
CA ASN A 48 -14.20 -6.94 14.61
C ASN A 48 -12.81 -7.59 14.86
N PRO A 49 -11.87 -7.53 13.88
CA PRO A 49 -10.57 -8.17 14.00
C PRO A 49 -9.69 -7.50 15.06
N LYS A 50 -8.74 -8.26 15.64
CA LYS A 50 -7.75 -7.73 16.58
C LYS A 50 -6.88 -6.63 15.96
N PHE A 51 -6.48 -6.82 14.70
CA PHE A 51 -5.70 -5.87 13.91
C PHE A 51 -6.30 -5.69 12.53
N TRP A 52 -6.18 -4.48 11.98
CA TRP A 52 -6.52 -4.27 10.59
C TRP A 52 -5.82 -3.05 10.00
N ILE A 53 -5.60 -3.10 8.68
CA ILE A 53 -4.93 -2.05 7.92
C ILE A 53 -5.66 -1.83 6.60
N MET A 54 -6.00 -0.58 6.32
CA MET A 54 -6.43 -0.11 5.01
C MET A 54 -5.33 0.76 4.40
N GLU A 55 -4.73 0.30 3.31
CA GLU A 55 -3.81 1.10 2.48
C GLU A 55 -4.61 1.90 1.45
N ASN A 56 -4.21 3.15 1.21
CA ASN A 56 -4.71 3.93 0.09
C ASN A 56 -3.75 5.07 -0.31
N VAL A 57 -4.10 5.83 -1.35
CA VAL A 57 -3.37 7.05 -1.74
C VAL A 57 -3.39 8.11 -0.61
N PRO A 58 -2.39 9.01 -0.53
CA PRO A 58 -2.31 10.01 0.53
C PRO A 58 -3.55 10.90 0.67
N GLN A 59 -4.19 11.22 -0.45
CA GLN A 59 -5.37 12.09 -0.52
C GLN A 59 -6.54 11.53 0.29
N THR A 60 -6.64 10.20 0.42
CA THR A 60 -7.70 9.50 1.16
C THR A 60 -7.77 9.94 2.63
N THR A 61 -6.65 10.36 3.24
CA THR A 61 -6.61 10.87 4.62
C THR A 61 -7.65 11.96 4.90
N ASN A 62 -7.80 12.93 3.99
CA ASN A 62 -8.74 14.03 4.15
C ASN A 62 -10.18 13.56 4.07
N TYR A 63 -10.46 12.56 3.23
CA TYR A 63 -11.81 12.02 3.07
C TYR A 63 -12.23 11.18 4.26
N LEU A 64 -11.34 10.32 4.78
CA LEU A 64 -11.63 9.55 6.00
C LEU A 64 -11.95 10.51 7.16
N LYS A 65 -11.08 11.51 7.39
CA LYS A 65 -11.26 12.48 8.49
C LYS A 65 -12.50 13.37 8.33
N LYS A 66 -12.92 13.71 7.11
CA LYS A 66 -14.05 14.64 6.88
C LYS A 66 -15.39 13.94 6.71
N ARG A 67 -15.42 12.78 6.03
CA ARG A 67 -16.65 12.12 5.58
C ARG A 67 -17.01 10.86 6.37
N ILE A 68 -16.08 10.29 7.14
CA ILE A 68 -16.34 9.12 7.99
C ILE A 68 -15.87 9.45 9.42
N LYS A 69 -16.48 10.45 10.05
CA LYS A 69 -16.04 10.94 11.36
C LYS A 69 -16.35 9.98 12.50
N ASP A 70 -17.43 9.23 12.36
CA ASP A 70 -17.96 8.40 13.44
C ASP A 70 -17.25 7.04 13.56
N PHE A 71 -16.44 6.69 12.55
CA PHE A 71 -15.71 5.44 12.54
C PHE A 71 -14.40 5.54 13.32
N ASN A 72 -14.16 4.60 14.25
CA ASN A 72 -12.92 4.56 15.01
C ASN A 72 -11.77 3.89 14.23
N PHE A 73 -11.05 4.70 13.46
CA PHE A 73 -9.88 4.23 12.72
C PHE A 73 -8.69 3.81 13.60
N HIS A 74 -8.67 4.18 14.89
CA HIS A 74 -7.51 4.11 15.80
C HIS A 74 -6.33 4.97 15.35
N ARG A 75 -5.87 4.84 14.11
CA ARG A 75 -4.76 5.59 13.51
C ARG A 75 -5.02 5.87 12.04
N ILE A 76 -4.56 7.03 11.56
CA ILE A 76 -4.48 7.38 10.15
C ILE A 76 -3.14 8.07 9.92
N LEU A 77 -2.20 7.39 9.24
CA LEU A 77 -0.83 7.86 9.03
C LEU A 77 -0.49 7.88 7.55
N VAL A 78 0.33 8.85 7.12
CA VAL A 78 0.92 8.84 5.77
C VAL A 78 2.39 8.48 5.88
N LEU A 79 2.76 7.34 5.30
CA LEU A 79 4.13 6.83 5.33
C LEU A 79 4.76 6.93 3.94
N ASN A 80 6.06 7.22 3.88
CA ASN A 80 6.83 7.27 2.64
C ASN A 80 7.73 6.03 2.56
N SER A 81 7.62 5.23 1.50
CA SER A 81 8.42 4.00 1.31
C SER A 81 9.93 4.26 1.35
N ALA A 82 10.39 5.46 0.94
CA ALA A 82 11.78 5.86 1.04
C ALA A 82 12.33 5.79 2.47
N ASN A 83 11.50 6.07 3.47
CA ASN A 83 11.89 5.97 4.89
C ASN A 83 12.10 4.53 5.38
N TYR A 84 11.81 3.54 4.53
CA TYR A 84 11.94 2.12 4.82
C TYR A 84 12.88 1.42 3.84
N GLY A 85 13.74 2.18 3.15
CA GLY A 85 14.80 1.63 2.29
C GLY A 85 14.37 1.33 0.85
N VAL A 86 13.16 1.69 0.45
CA VAL A 86 12.73 1.56 -0.94
C VAL A 86 13.27 2.76 -1.75
N PRO A 87 13.95 2.56 -2.89
CA PRO A 87 14.49 3.62 -3.74
C PRO A 87 13.41 4.33 -4.57
N GLN A 88 12.31 4.69 -3.91
CA GLN A 88 11.11 5.31 -4.49
C GLN A 88 10.47 6.24 -3.46
N LYS A 89 10.11 7.45 -3.87
CA LYS A 89 9.29 8.37 -3.06
C LYS A 89 7.81 8.05 -3.25
N ARG A 90 7.30 7.06 -2.51
CA ARG A 90 5.89 6.67 -2.56
C ARG A 90 5.24 6.88 -1.21
N LYS A 91 4.44 7.95 -1.12
CA LYS A 91 3.60 8.22 0.05
C LYS A 91 2.29 7.44 -0.05
N ARG A 92 1.85 6.84 1.06
CA ARG A 92 0.58 6.13 1.18
C ARG A 92 -0.07 6.35 2.53
N CYS A 93 -1.40 6.44 2.52
CA CYS A 93 -2.24 6.51 3.71
C CYS A 93 -2.46 5.10 4.26
N PHE A 94 -2.25 4.92 5.55
CA PHE A 94 -2.51 3.69 6.28
C PHE A 94 -3.48 4.01 7.43
N ALA A 95 -4.70 3.49 7.35
CA ALA A 95 -5.72 3.66 8.37
C ALA A 95 -6.01 2.32 9.06
N GLY A 96 -6.18 2.32 10.38
CA GLY A 96 -6.58 1.13 11.11
C GLY A 96 -5.88 0.91 12.44
N LYS A 97 -6.07 -0.30 12.98
CA LYS A 97 -5.55 -0.74 14.27
C LYS A 97 -4.32 -1.62 14.04
N TYR A 98 -3.14 -1.00 14.06
CA TYR A 98 -1.86 -1.67 13.82
C TYR A 98 -0.70 -0.96 14.57
N GLY A 99 0.41 -1.66 14.78
CA GLY A 99 1.64 -1.10 15.34
C GLY A 99 2.34 -0.15 14.36
N VAL A 100 2.78 1.03 14.82
CA VAL A 100 3.44 2.01 13.94
C VAL A 100 4.85 1.53 13.62
N PRO A 101 5.22 1.36 12.34
CA PRO A 101 6.58 0.96 12.00
C PRO A 101 7.57 2.11 12.26
N ILE A 102 8.74 1.76 12.79
CA ILE A 102 9.83 2.71 13.00
C ILE A 102 10.58 2.89 11.67
N PRO A 103 10.81 4.12 11.19
CA PRO A 103 11.61 4.38 10.01
C PRO A 103 13.02 3.78 10.14
N THR A 104 13.54 3.22 9.04
CA THR A 104 14.92 2.69 8.99
C THR A 104 15.85 3.60 8.18
N HIS A 105 15.28 4.50 7.38
CA HIS A 105 16.01 5.42 6.52
C HIS A 105 15.47 6.84 6.63
N SER A 106 16.31 7.83 6.32
CA SER A 106 15.96 9.24 6.22
C SER A 106 16.59 9.85 4.96
N LYS A 107 16.15 11.06 4.58
CA LYS A 107 16.61 11.71 3.35
C LYS A 107 18.13 11.91 3.30
N ILE A 108 18.76 12.17 4.45
CA ILE A 108 20.18 12.56 4.55
C ILE A 108 21.00 11.48 5.31
N GLY A 109 20.35 10.54 5.99
CA GLY A 109 21.00 9.71 7.00
C GLY A 109 21.15 10.52 8.30
N GLN A 110 20.83 9.92 9.44
CA GLN A 110 20.84 10.59 10.74
C GLN A 110 21.17 9.60 11.85
N ILE A 111 21.87 10.06 12.89
CA ILE A 111 22.05 9.31 14.12
C ILE A 111 21.39 10.13 15.23
N ASN A 112 20.52 9.50 16.03
CA ASN A 112 19.89 10.19 17.15
C ASN A 112 20.81 10.21 18.40
N LEU A 113 20.38 10.91 19.45
CA LEU A 113 21.14 11.05 20.70
C LEU A 113 21.36 9.71 21.44
N LEU A 114 20.59 8.67 21.10
CA LEU A 114 20.72 7.32 21.64
C LEU A 114 21.63 6.42 20.80
N GLY A 115 22.24 6.95 19.74
CA GLY A 115 23.10 6.21 18.82
C GLY A 115 22.34 5.39 17.79
N GLU A 116 21.01 5.51 17.68
CA GLU A 116 20.23 4.81 16.67
C GLU A 116 20.40 5.47 15.30
N GLU A 117 20.83 4.68 14.32
CA GLU A 117 21.13 5.14 12.97
C GLU A 117 19.94 4.95 12.02
N LEU A 118 19.53 6.04 11.37
CA LEU A 118 18.72 6.05 10.17
C LEU A 118 19.64 6.16 8.96
N LYS A 119 19.62 5.15 8.09
CA LYS A 119 20.42 5.15 6.85
C LYS A 119 19.95 6.21 5.87
N GLN A 120 20.81 6.69 4.98
CA GLN A 120 20.39 7.55 3.89
C GLN A 120 19.47 6.81 2.92
N TRP A 121 18.44 7.48 2.39
CA TRP A 121 17.55 6.91 1.37
C TRP A 121 18.33 6.26 0.23
N ARG A 122 17.88 5.06 -0.16
CA ARG A 122 18.44 4.32 -1.29
C ARG A 122 18.22 5.06 -2.60
N THR A 123 19.20 4.93 -3.48
CA THR A 123 19.21 5.49 -4.84
C THR A 123 18.75 4.46 -5.86
N VAL A 124 18.48 4.90 -7.09
CA VAL A 124 18.22 4.00 -8.22
C VAL A 124 19.44 3.11 -8.48
N LEU A 125 20.65 3.66 -8.32
CA LEU A 125 21.90 2.90 -8.47
C LEU A 125 21.97 1.74 -7.46
N ASP A 126 21.59 1.97 -6.19
CA ASP A 126 21.52 0.89 -5.19
C ASP A 126 20.53 -0.23 -5.58
N ALA A 127 19.49 0.12 -6.34
CA ALA A 127 18.39 -0.78 -6.69
C ALA A 127 18.70 -1.65 -7.91
N ILE A 128 19.21 -1.01 -8.96
CA ILE A 128 19.32 -1.59 -10.30
C ILE A 128 20.69 -1.36 -10.93
N GLY A 129 21.67 -0.80 -10.22
CA GLY A 129 23.00 -0.52 -10.75
C GLY A 129 23.77 -1.76 -11.20
N ASN A 130 23.46 -2.91 -10.63
CA ASN A 130 24.06 -4.20 -11.01
C ASN A 130 23.29 -4.89 -12.15
N ILE A 131 22.18 -4.31 -12.62
CA ILE A 131 21.45 -4.78 -13.81
C ILE A 131 22.13 -4.16 -15.04
N MET A 132 23.34 -4.63 -15.37
CA MET A 132 24.11 -4.15 -16.52
C MET A 132 23.54 -4.67 -17.85
N ASP A 133 23.58 -3.79 -18.86
CA ASP A 133 23.56 -3.99 -20.32
C ASP A 133 22.59 -4.99 -20.93
N ILE A 134 21.31 -4.92 -20.53
CA ILE A 134 20.25 -5.50 -21.35
C ILE A 134 20.03 -4.57 -22.54
N LYS A 135 20.32 -5.03 -23.76
CA LYS A 135 19.99 -4.28 -24.97
C LYS A 135 18.47 -4.15 -25.07
N PRO A 136 17.93 -2.99 -25.49
CA PRO A 136 16.49 -2.86 -25.75
C PRO A 136 16.02 -4.00 -26.65
N ASN A 137 14.89 -4.64 -26.31
CA ASN A 137 14.31 -5.77 -27.05
C ASN A 137 15.14 -7.05 -27.09
N GLN A 138 16.11 -7.27 -26.20
CA GLN A 138 16.59 -8.64 -25.99
C GLN A 138 15.45 -9.50 -25.44
N SER A 139 14.98 -10.44 -26.25
CA SER A 139 14.22 -11.58 -25.76
C SER A 139 15.17 -12.37 -24.85
N LEU A 140 15.07 -12.12 -23.54
CA LEU A 140 15.56 -13.11 -22.60
C LEU A 140 14.71 -14.36 -22.87
N GLU A 141 15.33 -15.48 -23.22
CA GLU A 141 14.69 -16.79 -23.18
C GLU A 141 14.40 -17.15 -21.71
N LEU A 142 13.56 -16.34 -21.06
CA LEU A 142 12.91 -16.71 -19.82
C LEU A 142 11.81 -17.66 -20.27
N GLY A 143 11.99 -18.96 -20.00
CA GLY A 143 11.04 -20.05 -20.32
C GLY A 143 9.58 -19.86 -19.82
N TRP A 144 9.29 -18.71 -19.22
CA TRP A 144 7.96 -18.20 -18.92
C TRP A 144 7.12 -17.91 -20.18
N PHE A 145 7.72 -17.42 -21.27
CA PHE A 145 6.95 -17.06 -22.48
C PHE A 145 6.39 -18.28 -23.22
N GLU A 146 7.10 -19.41 -23.24
CA GLU A 146 6.61 -20.64 -23.88
C GLU A 146 5.39 -21.22 -23.15
N ASN A 147 5.41 -21.20 -21.81
CA ASN A 147 4.27 -21.66 -21.02
C ASN A 147 3.04 -20.76 -21.24
N SER A 148 3.21 -19.44 -21.36
CA SER A 148 2.08 -18.51 -21.54
C SER A 148 1.25 -18.74 -22.82
N LYS A 149 1.86 -19.29 -23.87
CA LYS A 149 1.15 -19.65 -25.12
C LYS A 149 0.31 -20.91 -24.97
N LYS A 150 0.68 -21.81 -24.06
CA LYS A 150 -0.09 -23.02 -23.74
C LYS A 150 -1.40 -22.66 -23.04
N TRP A 151 -1.34 -21.74 -22.07
CA TRP A 151 -2.51 -21.25 -21.32
C TRP A 151 -3.55 -20.50 -22.18
N ARG A 152 -3.16 -19.86 -23.29
CA ARG A 152 -4.12 -19.18 -24.18
C ARG A 152 -4.89 -20.10 -25.14
N LYS A 153 -4.51 -21.38 -25.25
CA LYS A 153 -5.24 -22.35 -26.07
C LYS A 153 -6.29 -23.13 -25.28
N GLU A 154 -6.33 -22.96 -23.96
CA GLU A 154 -7.23 -23.67 -23.04
C GLU A 154 -8.32 -22.74 -22.45
N ILE A 155 -8.52 -21.55 -23.04
CA ILE A 155 -9.63 -20.64 -22.74
C ILE A 155 -10.42 -20.36 -24.02
#